data_AF-A0A662MHE5-F1
#
_entry.id   AF-A0A662MHE5-F1
#
_cell.length_a   1.000
_cell.length_b   1.000
_cell.length_c   1.000
_cell.angle_alpha   90.00
_cell.angle_beta   90.00
_cell.angle_gamma   90.00
#
_symmetry.space_group_name_H-M   'P 1'
#
loop_
_entity.id
_entity.type
_entity.pdbx_description
1 polymer ?
#
loop_
_entity_poly.entity_id
_entity_poly.type
_entity_poly.pdbx_seq_one_letter_code
_entity_poly.pdbx_strand_id
1 'polypeptide(L)' 'MSGSKKMYHVGLGVGDLPGFVLLPGDPGRVDLVLGFLDRGRVLCFK' A
#
# COMPACT_ATOMS: atom_id res chain seq x y z
N MET A 1 -1.21 -13.63 -18.57
CA MET A 1 -0.20 -12.58 -18.30
C MET A 1 -0.69 -11.81 -17.09
N SER A 2 0.01 -11.58 -16.00
CA SER A 2 1.43 -11.73 -15.65
C SER A 2 1.44 -11.71 -14.11
N GLY A 3 2.10 -12.66 -13.46
CA GLY A 3 2.43 -12.50 -12.04
C GLY A 3 3.43 -11.36 -11.95
N SER A 4 2.94 -10.12 -11.84
CA SER A 4 3.78 -8.93 -11.85
C SER A 4 4.82 -9.05 -10.76
N LYS A 5 6.11 -9.06 -11.16
CA LYS A 5 7.26 -9.15 -10.26
C LYS A 5 7.07 -8.15 -9.12
N LYS A 6 6.92 -8.66 -7.90
CA LYS A 6 6.78 -7.82 -6.70
C LYS A 6 8.10 -7.07 -6.47
N MET A 7 7.99 -5.81 -6.07
CA MET A 7 9.15 -5.01 -5.68
C MET A 7 9.67 -5.49 -4.32
N TYR A 8 10.98 -5.71 -4.22
CA TYR A 8 11.60 -6.37 -3.06
C TYR A 8 11.28 -5.70 -1.71
N HIS A 9 11.36 -4.37 -1.64
CA HIS A 9 11.20 -3.65 -0.36
C HIS A 9 9.75 -3.48 0.08
N VAL A 10 8.82 -3.29 -0.87
CA VAL A 10 7.41 -2.95 -0.57
C VAL A 10 6.46 -4.12 -0.79
N GLY A 11 6.89 -5.20 -1.44
CA GLY A 11 6.05 -6.39 -1.66
C GLY A 11 4.88 -6.20 -2.61
N LEU A 12 4.81 -5.07 -3.32
CA LEU A 12 3.74 -4.71 -4.26
C LEU A 12 4.23 -4.79 -5.72
N GLY A 13 3.30 -5.12 -6.62
CA GLY A 13 3.48 -5.20 -8.06
C GLY A 13 2.48 -4.31 -8.80
N VAL A 14 2.59 -4.28 -10.13
CA VAL A 14 1.71 -3.49 -10.98
C VAL A 14 0.27 -4.00 -10.84
N GLY A 15 -0.65 -3.10 -10.47
CA GLY A 15 -2.06 -3.42 -10.24
C GLY A 15 -2.47 -3.53 -8.76
N ASP A 16 -1.52 -3.58 -7.82
CA ASP A 16 -1.85 -3.62 -6.38
C ASP A 16 -2.19 -2.24 -5.81
N LEU A 17 -1.69 -1.16 -6.43
CA LEU A 17 -1.89 0.23 -5.99
C LEU A 17 -2.79 1.02 -6.97
N PRO A 18 -3.58 1.98 -6.47
CA PRO A 18 -4.31 2.94 -7.30
C PRO A 18 -3.35 3.97 -7.93
N GLY A 19 -3.88 4.84 -8.80
CA GLY A 19 -3.07 5.85 -9.49
C GLY A 19 -2.47 6.95 -8.60
N PHE A 20 -2.99 7.12 -7.38
CA PHE A 20 -2.49 8.11 -6.42
C PHE A 20 -2.11 7.44 -5.10
N VAL A 21 -0.95 7.82 -4.55
CA VAL A 21 -0.39 7.19 -3.36
C VAL A 21 -0.01 8.26 -2.33
N LEU A 22 -0.44 8.07 -1.08
CA LEU A 22 0.02 8.83 0.07
C LEU A 22 1.15 8.04 0.76
N LEU A 23 2.31 8.67 0.96
CA LEU A 23 3.50 8.04 1.55
C LEU A 23 3.81 8.66 2.93
N PRO A 24 3.20 8.18 4.02
CA PRO A 24 3.58 8.60 5.36
C PRO A 24 4.98 8.09 5.70
N GLY A 25 5.82 8.95 6.29
CA GLY A 25 7.17 8.55 6.73
C GLY A 25 7.17 7.66 7.99
N ASP A 26 6.19 7.83 8.87
CA ASP A 26 6.03 7.02 10.08
C ASP A 26 5.05 5.85 9.80
N PRO A 27 5.46 4.59 9.98
CA PRO A 27 4.57 3.43 9.84
C PRO A 27 3.32 3.52 10.72
N GLY A 28 3.40 4.10 11.92
CA GLY A 28 2.26 4.26 12.82
C GLY A 28 1.18 5.21 12.27
N ARG A 29 1.54 6.07 11.31
CA ARG A 29 0.59 6.98 10.64
C ARG A 29 -0.29 6.26 9.62
N VAL A 30 0.06 5.04 9.20
CA VAL A 30 -0.77 4.25 8.27
C VAL A 30 -2.14 3.96 8.88
N ASP A 31 -2.19 3.52 10.14
CA ASP A 31 -3.45 3.19 10.83
C ASP A 31 -4.33 4.43 11.04
N LEU A 32 -3.71 5.57 11.37
CA LEU A 32 -4.40 6.86 11.49
C LEU A 32 -5.07 7.25 10.15
N VAL A 33 -4.31 7.20 9.05
CA VAL A 33 -4.83 7.54 7.71
C VAL A 33 -5.96 6.60 7.31
N LEU A 34 -5.83 5.30 7.58
CA LEU A 34 -6.85 4.30 7.25
C LEU A 34 -8.19 4.60 7.94
N GLY A 35 -8.18 5.16 9.15
CA GLY A 35 -9.40 5.57 9.85
C GLY A 35 -10.21 6.67 9.17
N PHE A 36 -9.60 7.43 8.24
CA PHE A 36 -10.27 8.47 7.46
C PHE A 36 -10.70 8.00 6.06
N LEU A 37 -10.39 6.76 5.67
CA LEU A 37 -10.70 6.22 4.34
C LEU A 37 -11.85 5.21 4.43
N ASP A 38 -12.93 5.45 3.67
CA ASP A 38 -14.13 4.58 3.68
C ASP A 38 -13.85 3.10 3.39
N ARG A 39 -12.85 2.81 2.55
CA ARG A 39 -12.46 1.46 2.13
C ARG A 39 -10.97 1.20 2.31
N GLY A 40 -10.38 1.79 3.36
CA GLY A 40 -9.00 1.57 3.71
C GLY A 40 -8.71 0.09 3.95
N ARG A 41 -7.63 -0.43 3.34
CA ARG A 41 -7.12 -1.76 3.63
C ARG A 41 -5.60 -1.76 3.60
N VAL A 42 -5.04 -2.66 4.37
CA VAL A 42 -3.61 -2.96 4.36
C VAL A 42 -3.31 -3.89 3.20
N LEU A 43 -2.31 -3.54 2.38
CA LEU A 43 -1.90 -4.36 1.23
C LEU A 43 -0.65 -5.21 1.53
N CYS A 44 0.28 -4.65 2.28
CA CYS A 44 1.52 -5.31 2.65
C CYS A 44 2.01 -4.73 3.97
N PHE A 45 2.39 -5.60 4.89
CA PHE A 45 3.26 -5.31 6.03
C PHE A 45 4.41 -6.30 6.00
N LYS A 46 5.54 -5.90 6.57
CA LYS A 46 6.65 -6.81 6.85
C LYS A 46 6.48 -7.38 8.25
#